data_AF-A0A841LWZ4-F1
#
_entry.id   AF-A0A841LWZ4-F1
#
_cell.length_a   1.000
_cell.length_b   1.000
_cell.length_c   1.000
_cell.angle_alpha   90.00
_cell.angle_beta   90.00
_cell.angle_gamma   90.00
#
_symmetry.space_group_name_H-M   'P 1'
#
loop_
_entity.id
_entity.type
_entity.pdbx_description
1 polymer ?
#
loop_
_entity_poly.entity_id
_entity_poly.type
_entity_poly.pdbx_seq_one_letter_code
_entity_poly.pdbx_strand_id
1 'polypeptide(L)'
;MPILYPAWTLIFEVAVSVLAIVSFLLSAQYKYYIFFAAILFLAICDPFTGVKEIDYYFNDRLLSTAFGLGIAVLITKGIVLPKKIAYLCIPFSLLLLVMTKLSSPLTWSFPVAVLVMAVISLEDQISFIMIKPFQAIALASYSIFLIHPHIIWQFDYWLPENRSRWIILIIMFLSVIIGVIVHLKVEMPLISLVNKLLSKLPTVKNRQKT
;
A
#
# COMPACT_ATOMS: atom_id res chain seq x y z
N MET A 1 0.59 13.36 -20.94
CA MET A 1 -0.18 12.64 -19.91
C MET A 1 -0.40 13.60 -18.75
N PRO A 2 -1.63 13.76 -18.23
CA PRO A 2 -1.83 14.56 -17.03
C PRO A 2 -0.99 13.95 -15.89
N ILE A 3 -0.18 14.79 -15.25
CA ILE A 3 0.58 14.42 -14.06
C ILE A 3 -0.46 14.16 -12.96
N LEU A 4 -0.66 12.89 -12.61
CA LEU A 4 -1.57 12.49 -11.54
C LEU A 4 -1.00 12.95 -10.19
N TYR A 5 -1.58 13.99 -9.61
CA TYR A 5 -1.13 14.60 -8.35
C TYR A 5 -1.24 13.63 -7.15
N PRO A 6 -0.17 13.28 -6.41
CA PRO A 6 -0.23 12.41 -5.22
C PRO A 6 -1.15 12.92 -4.09
N ALA A 7 -1.65 14.16 -4.18
CA ALA A 7 -2.69 14.68 -3.28
C ALA A 7 -3.93 13.76 -3.22
N TRP A 8 -4.20 13.03 -4.31
CA TRP A 8 -5.34 12.14 -4.39
C TRP A 8 -5.17 10.91 -3.46
N THR A 9 -3.99 10.30 -3.39
CA THR A 9 -3.72 9.15 -2.48
C THR A 9 -3.82 9.52 -1.01
N LEU A 10 -3.37 10.71 -0.63
CA LEU A 10 -3.40 11.15 0.76
C LEU A 10 -4.84 11.23 1.29
N ILE A 11 -5.76 11.77 0.48
CA ILE A 11 -7.18 11.84 0.83
C ILE A 11 -7.77 10.45 1.04
N PHE A 12 -7.42 9.49 0.18
CA PHE A 12 -7.83 8.09 0.32
C PHE A 12 -7.26 7.46 1.60
N GLU A 13 -5.96 7.63 1.86
CA GLU A 13 -5.29 7.10 3.06
C GLU A 13 -5.90 7.66 4.35
N VAL A 14 -6.22 8.96 4.38
CA VAL A 14 -6.91 9.59 5.50
C VAL A 14 -8.31 9.00 5.69
N ALA A 15 -9.08 8.83 4.61
CA ALA A 15 -10.42 8.24 4.68
C ALA A 15 -10.39 6.80 5.24
N VAL A 16 -9.48 5.96 4.76
CA VAL A 16 -9.28 4.60 5.28
C VAL A 16 -8.83 4.63 6.74
N SER A 17 -7.95 5.57 7.11
CA SER A 17 -7.49 5.74 8.48
C SER A 17 -8.63 6.15 9.42
N VAL A 18 -9.52 7.04 9.00
CA VAL A 18 -10.71 7.42 9.76
C VAL A 18 -11.64 6.21 9.95
N LEU A 19 -11.90 5.46 8.87
CA LEU A 19 -12.69 4.22 8.95
C LEU A 19 -12.06 3.20 9.90
N ALA A 20 -10.73 3.08 9.90
CA ALA A 20 -10.02 2.26 10.85
C ALA A 20 -10.27 2.77 12.27
N ILE A 21 -9.96 4.04 12.57
CA ILE A 21 -10.17 4.63 13.90
C ILE A 21 -11.60 4.37 14.40
N VAL A 22 -12.61 4.65 13.58
CA VAL A 22 -14.03 4.40 13.93
C VAL A 22 -14.28 2.92 14.22
N SER A 23 -13.77 2.02 13.38
CA SER A 23 -13.93 0.57 13.58
C SER A 23 -13.23 0.08 14.86
N PHE A 24 -12.10 0.70 15.23
CA PHE A 24 -11.34 0.37 16.44
C PHE A 24 -11.95 0.98 17.72
N LEU A 25 -12.88 1.94 17.62
CA LEU A 25 -13.68 2.42 18.75
C LEU A 25 -14.82 1.46 19.12
N LEU A 26 -15.17 0.53 18.23
CA LEU A 26 -16.20 -0.49 18.46
C LEU A 26 -15.64 -1.69 19.23
N SER A 27 -16.53 -2.54 19.75
CA SER A 27 -16.18 -3.67 20.63
C SER A 27 -14.97 -4.49 20.13
N ALA A 28 -14.04 -4.77 21.04
CA ALA A 28 -12.71 -5.32 20.73
C ALA A 28 -12.73 -6.63 19.93
N GLN A 29 -13.79 -7.43 20.06
CA GLN A 29 -13.90 -8.75 19.45
C GLN A 29 -14.16 -8.72 17.93
N TYR A 30 -14.77 -7.64 17.42
CA TYR A 30 -15.23 -7.58 16.03
C TYR A 30 -14.59 -6.49 15.17
N LYS A 31 -13.71 -5.66 15.73
CA LYS A 31 -13.13 -4.47 15.06
C LYS A 31 -12.54 -4.75 13.66
N TYR A 32 -11.84 -5.87 13.48
CA TYR A 32 -11.25 -6.24 12.18
C TYR A 32 -12.29 -6.68 11.16
N TYR A 33 -13.32 -7.41 11.60
CA TYR A 33 -14.41 -7.85 10.73
C TYR A 33 -15.30 -6.69 10.32
N ILE A 34 -15.58 -5.77 11.26
CA ILE A 34 -16.34 -4.54 10.98
C ILE A 34 -15.57 -3.67 9.99
N PHE A 35 -14.27 -3.47 10.22
CA PHE A 35 -13.44 -2.69 9.30
C PHE A 35 -13.39 -3.33 7.90
N PHE A 36 -13.15 -4.63 7.83
CA PHE A 36 -13.14 -5.36 6.55
C PHE A 36 -14.49 -5.29 5.85
N ALA A 37 -15.60 -5.52 6.56
CA ALA A 37 -16.94 -5.45 6.00
C ALA A 37 -17.29 -4.04 5.53
N ALA A 38 -16.88 -3.00 6.26
CA ALA A 38 -17.07 -1.61 5.86
C ALA A 38 -16.30 -1.30 4.57
N ILE A 39 -15.02 -1.66 4.48
CA ILE A 39 -14.22 -1.44 3.28
C ILE A 39 -14.77 -2.23 2.09
N LEU A 40 -15.19 -3.48 2.30
CA LEU A 40 -15.77 -4.31 1.24
C LEU A 40 -17.13 -3.77 0.78
N PHE A 41 -17.99 -3.34 1.71
CA PHE A 41 -19.27 -2.72 1.40
C PHE A 41 -19.08 -1.47 0.55
N LEU A 42 -18.17 -0.57 0.96
CA LEU A 42 -17.83 0.61 0.18
C LEU A 42 -17.26 0.22 -1.20
N ALA A 43 -16.37 -0.76 -1.29
CA ALA A 43 -15.83 -1.21 -2.58
C ALA A 43 -16.90 -1.78 -3.55
N ILE A 44 -17.99 -2.37 -3.02
CA ILE A 44 -19.07 -2.96 -3.83
C ILE A 44 -20.16 -1.93 -4.16
N CYS A 45 -20.39 -0.94 -3.29
CA CYS A 45 -21.41 0.08 -3.47
C CYS A 45 -21.03 1.18 -4.47
N ASP A 46 -19.76 1.26 -4.88
CA ASP A 46 -19.22 2.16 -5.91
C ASP A 46 -20.15 2.36 -7.11
N PRO A 47 -20.63 1.30 -7.81
CA PRO A 47 -21.36 1.45 -9.07
C PRO A 47 -22.77 2.04 -8.91
N PHE A 48 -23.28 2.14 -7.67
CA PHE A 48 -24.67 2.48 -7.39
C PHE A 48 -24.88 3.93 -6.97
N THR A 49 -23.83 4.69 -6.69
CA THR A 49 -23.99 6.07 -6.23
C THR A 49 -24.28 7.03 -7.39
N GLY A 50 -23.72 6.77 -8.59
CA GLY A 50 -23.90 7.62 -9.77
C GLY A 50 -23.29 9.02 -9.63
N VAL A 51 -22.55 9.29 -8.55
CA VAL A 51 -21.94 10.59 -8.24
C VAL A 51 -20.45 10.49 -8.54
N LYS A 52 -20.03 11.08 -9.67
CA LYS A 52 -18.64 11.02 -10.17
C LYS A 52 -17.60 11.52 -9.17
N GLU A 53 -17.98 12.45 -8.29
CA GLU A 53 -17.12 13.01 -7.25
C GLU A 53 -16.84 12.00 -6.13
N ILE A 54 -17.72 11.01 -5.95
CA ILE A 54 -17.63 9.99 -4.90
C ILE A 54 -17.02 8.70 -5.44
N ASP A 55 -17.22 8.35 -6.71
CA ASP A 55 -16.58 7.20 -7.40
C ASP A 55 -15.05 7.15 -7.16
N TYR A 56 -14.45 8.33 -6.97
CA TYR A 56 -13.04 8.48 -6.59
C TYR A 56 -12.65 7.73 -5.29
N TYR A 57 -13.51 7.75 -4.28
CA TYR A 57 -13.28 7.13 -2.97
C TYR A 57 -13.65 5.65 -2.95
N PHE A 58 -14.49 5.21 -3.88
CA PHE A 58 -15.10 3.88 -3.88
C PHE A 58 -14.42 2.91 -4.89
N ASN A 59 -13.31 3.37 -5.48
CA ASN A 59 -12.50 2.75 -6.53
C ASN A 59 -11.77 1.43 -6.16
N ASP A 60 -11.08 0.84 -7.15
CA ASP A 60 -10.11 -0.27 -7.11
C ASP A 60 -9.19 -0.32 -5.89
N ARG A 61 -8.92 0.83 -5.29
CA ARG A 61 -8.08 0.98 -4.11
C ARG A 61 -8.74 0.46 -2.85
N LEU A 62 -10.05 0.66 -2.65
CA LEU A 62 -10.76 0.06 -1.53
C LEU A 62 -10.78 -1.45 -1.67
N LEU A 63 -10.99 -1.96 -2.89
CA LEU A 63 -10.94 -3.40 -3.14
C LEU A 63 -9.54 -3.98 -2.87
N SER A 64 -8.48 -3.31 -3.35
CA SER A 64 -7.09 -3.66 -3.03
C SER A 64 -6.81 -3.62 -1.52
N THR A 65 -7.35 -2.63 -0.82
CA THR A 65 -7.24 -2.49 0.64
C THR A 65 -7.98 -3.61 1.36
N ALA A 66 -9.20 -3.97 0.91
CA ALA A 66 -9.95 -5.09 1.42
C ALA A 66 -9.16 -6.39 1.28
N PHE A 67 -8.59 -6.65 0.09
CA PHE A 67 -7.76 -7.83 -0.13
C PHE A 67 -6.53 -7.84 0.78
N GLY A 68 -5.83 -6.71 0.92
CA GLY A 68 -4.68 -6.60 1.83
C GLY A 68 -5.06 -6.90 3.29
N LEU A 69 -6.18 -6.37 3.76
CA LEU A 69 -6.70 -6.65 5.10
C LEU A 69 -7.11 -8.12 5.25
N GLY A 70 -7.78 -8.69 4.25
CA GLY A 70 -8.15 -10.10 4.22
C GLY A 70 -6.93 -11.01 4.33
N ILE A 71 -5.90 -10.73 3.54
CA ILE A 71 -4.59 -11.43 3.60
C ILE A 71 -3.99 -11.31 4.99
N ALA A 72 -3.92 -10.09 5.56
CA ALA A 72 -3.40 -9.88 6.91
C ALA A 72 -4.18 -10.70 7.96
N VAL A 73 -5.51 -10.72 7.90
CA VAL A 73 -6.35 -11.52 8.80
C VAL A 73 -6.07 -13.02 8.64
N LEU A 74 -5.93 -13.52 7.41
CA LEU A 74 -5.59 -14.93 7.15
C LEU A 74 -4.23 -15.30 7.74
N ILE A 75 -3.21 -14.46 7.52
CA ILE A 75 -1.85 -14.68 8.03
C ILE A 75 -1.84 -14.67 9.56
N THR A 76 -2.54 -13.74 10.22
CA THR A 76 -2.61 -13.72 11.69
C THR A 76 -3.28 -14.96 12.28
N LYS A 77 -4.09 -15.67 11.49
CA LYS A 77 -4.70 -16.97 11.86
C LYS A 77 -3.82 -18.17 11.49
N GLY A 78 -2.60 -17.95 10.96
CA GLY A 78 -1.73 -19.01 10.48
C GLY A 78 -2.19 -19.67 9.18
N ILE A 79 -3.13 -19.04 8.46
CA ILE A 79 -3.63 -19.57 7.20
C ILE A 79 -2.73 -19.04 6.08
N VAL A 80 -1.98 -19.94 5.46
CA VAL A 80 -1.12 -19.68 4.30
C VAL A 80 -1.42 -20.66 3.17
N LEU A 81 -1.03 -20.33 1.94
CA LEU A 81 -1.21 -21.22 0.80
C LEU A 81 -0.23 -22.42 0.89
N PRO A 82 -0.67 -23.64 0.52
CA PRO A 82 0.25 -24.74 0.33
C PRO A 82 1.33 -24.40 -0.70
N LYS A 83 2.58 -24.76 -0.42
CA LYS A 83 3.76 -24.35 -1.21
C LYS A 83 3.62 -24.56 -2.72
N LYS A 84 3.13 -25.74 -3.14
CA LYS A 84 2.90 -26.05 -4.56
C LYS A 84 1.89 -25.10 -5.20
N ILE A 85 0.84 -24.74 -4.46
CA ILE A 85 -0.18 -23.78 -4.93
C ILE A 85 0.44 -22.39 -5.02
N ALA A 86 1.20 -21.95 -4.01
CA ALA A 86 1.87 -20.66 -4.02
C ALA A 86 2.83 -20.51 -5.23
N TYR A 87 3.66 -21.52 -5.52
CA TYR A 87 4.53 -21.51 -6.71
C TYR A 87 3.77 -21.41 -8.03
N LEU A 88 2.57 -22.00 -8.14
CA LEU A 88 1.71 -21.87 -9.32
C LEU A 88 1.01 -20.52 -9.39
N CYS A 89 0.62 -19.98 -8.23
CA CYS A 89 -0.06 -18.69 -8.11
C CYS A 89 0.81 -17.52 -8.57
N ILE A 90 2.13 -17.55 -8.37
CA ILE A 90 3.03 -16.47 -8.80
C ILE A 90 3.00 -16.25 -10.32
N PRO A 91 3.40 -17.22 -11.18
CA PRO A 91 3.39 -17.03 -12.62
C PRO A 91 1.98 -16.83 -13.16
N PHE A 92 0.97 -17.48 -12.56
CA PHE A 92 -0.43 -17.27 -12.93
C PHE A 92 -0.87 -15.82 -12.69
N SER A 93 -0.55 -15.24 -11.52
CA SER A 93 -0.90 -13.86 -11.20
C SER A 93 -0.15 -12.87 -12.09
N LEU A 94 1.13 -13.12 -12.38
CA LEU A 94 1.92 -12.30 -13.31
C LEU A 94 1.34 -12.37 -14.73
N LEU A 95 0.96 -13.56 -15.19
CA LEU A 95 0.31 -13.73 -16.48
C LEU A 95 -1.00 -12.95 -16.54
N LEU A 96 -1.85 -13.06 -15.50
CA LEU A 96 -3.08 -12.28 -15.42
C LEU A 96 -2.81 -10.78 -15.49
N LEU A 97 -1.82 -10.27 -14.75
CA LEU A 97 -1.44 -8.85 -14.77
C LEU A 97 -0.96 -8.36 -16.15
N VAL A 98 -0.31 -9.23 -16.93
CA VAL A 98 0.13 -8.91 -18.29
C VAL A 98 -1.03 -8.97 -19.29
N MET A 99 -1.95 -9.91 -19.10
CA MET A 99 -3.08 -10.14 -20.01
C MET A 99 -4.23 -9.14 -19.78
N THR A 100 -4.41 -8.66 -18.55
CA THR A 100 -5.49 -7.73 -18.25
C THR A 100 -5.12 -6.34 -18.72
N LYS A 101 -5.91 -5.79 -19.66
CA LYS A 101 -5.92 -4.34 -19.87
C LYS A 101 -6.35 -3.70 -18.56
N LEU A 102 -5.73 -2.59 -18.19
CA LEU A 102 -5.98 -1.78 -16.97
C LEU A 102 -7.39 -1.15 -16.96
N SER A 103 -8.44 -1.95 -17.17
CA SER A 103 -9.81 -1.48 -17.38
C SER A 103 -10.78 -1.91 -16.28
N SER A 104 -10.37 -2.75 -15.32
CA SER A 104 -11.25 -3.11 -14.20
C SER A 104 -10.52 -3.32 -12.86
N PRO A 105 -11.11 -2.86 -11.73
CA PRO A 105 -10.64 -3.09 -10.38
C PRO A 105 -10.25 -4.53 -10.07
N LEU A 106 -11.13 -5.47 -10.46
CA LEU A 106 -10.93 -6.88 -10.20
C LEU A 106 -9.72 -7.41 -10.96
N THR A 107 -9.54 -6.95 -12.19
CA THR A 107 -8.50 -7.45 -13.09
C THR A 107 -7.09 -7.05 -12.67
N TRP A 108 -6.96 -6.08 -11.75
CA TRP A 108 -5.69 -5.68 -11.15
C TRP A 108 -5.56 -6.13 -9.69
N SER A 109 -6.56 -5.79 -8.86
CA SER A 109 -6.50 -5.99 -7.41
C SER A 109 -6.44 -7.46 -7.02
N PHE A 110 -7.19 -8.33 -7.73
CA PHE A 110 -7.22 -9.75 -7.42
C PHE A 110 -5.89 -10.46 -7.77
N PRO A 111 -5.31 -10.33 -8.99
CA PRO A 111 -4.01 -10.90 -9.28
C PRO A 111 -2.90 -10.41 -8.34
N VAL A 112 -2.90 -9.12 -7.97
CA VAL A 112 -1.94 -8.60 -6.97
C VAL A 112 -2.15 -9.26 -5.61
N ALA A 113 -3.39 -9.40 -5.15
CA ALA A 113 -3.68 -10.07 -3.89
C ALA A 113 -3.20 -11.52 -3.86
N VAL A 114 -3.47 -12.28 -4.94
CA VAL A 114 -3.02 -13.68 -5.07
C VAL A 114 -1.50 -13.74 -5.11
N LEU A 115 -0.84 -12.83 -5.84
CA LEU A 115 0.62 -12.74 -5.89
C LEU A 115 1.23 -12.47 -4.51
N VAL A 116 0.71 -11.47 -3.79
CA VAL A 116 1.17 -11.12 -2.43
C VAL A 116 0.98 -12.30 -1.47
N MET A 117 -0.20 -12.92 -1.47
CA MET A 117 -0.48 -14.09 -0.64
C MET A 117 0.46 -15.25 -0.94
N ALA A 118 0.74 -15.51 -2.23
CA ALA A 118 1.65 -16.56 -2.66
C ALA A 118 3.09 -16.30 -2.23
N VAL A 119 3.58 -15.06 -2.38
CA VAL A 119 4.93 -14.66 -1.95
C VAL A 119 5.09 -14.80 -0.45
N ILE A 120 4.13 -14.29 0.35
CA ILE A 120 4.17 -14.43 1.82
C ILE A 120 4.14 -15.90 2.23
N SER A 121 3.32 -16.72 1.57
CA SER A 121 3.23 -18.16 1.88
C SER A 121 4.53 -18.93 1.59
N LEU A 122 5.47 -18.33 0.86
CA LEU A 122 6.78 -18.90 0.54
C LEU A 122 7.92 -18.22 1.32
N GLU A 123 7.64 -17.27 2.21
CA GLU A 123 8.64 -16.49 2.96
C GLU A 123 9.63 -17.39 3.72
N ASP A 124 9.16 -18.47 4.35
CA ASP A 124 10.03 -19.41 5.09
C ASP A 124 10.99 -20.21 4.18
N GLN A 125 10.68 -20.34 2.89
CA GLN A 125 11.46 -21.13 1.94
C GLN A 125 12.38 -20.29 1.08
N ILE A 126 11.87 -19.12 0.71
CA ILE A 126 12.67 -18.11 0.07
C ILE A 126 13.47 -17.54 1.24
N SER A 127 14.61 -18.16 1.53
CA SER A 127 15.73 -17.46 2.16
C SER A 127 16.11 -16.35 1.20
N PHE A 128 15.28 -15.31 1.13
CA PHE A 128 15.57 -14.12 0.39
C PHE A 128 16.87 -13.71 1.05
N ILE A 129 17.96 -13.82 0.29
CA ILE A 129 19.08 -12.94 0.48
C ILE A 129 18.43 -11.59 0.26
N MET A 130 17.81 -11.03 1.31
CA MET A 130 17.37 -9.66 1.34
C MET A 130 18.69 -8.91 1.26
N ILE A 131 19.16 -8.72 0.02
CA ILE A 131 20.31 -7.91 -0.26
C ILE A 131 19.88 -6.56 0.31
N LYS A 132 20.56 -6.12 1.37
CA LYS A 132 20.29 -4.89 2.13
C LYS A 132 19.69 -3.74 1.30
N PRO A 133 20.13 -3.44 0.06
CA PRO A 133 19.47 -2.49 -0.83
C PRO A 133 17.97 -2.72 -1.07
N PHE A 134 17.51 -3.95 -1.37
CA PHE A 134 16.09 -4.21 -1.62
C PHE A 134 15.24 -3.98 -0.38
N GLN A 135 15.75 -4.38 0.79
CA GLN A 135 15.09 -4.10 2.06
C GLN A 135 15.03 -2.58 2.32
N ALA A 136 16.11 -1.85 2.06
CA ALA A 136 16.12 -0.40 2.20
C ALA A 136 15.13 0.28 1.25
N ILE A 137 15.01 -0.18 0.01
CA ILE A 137 14.01 0.33 -0.96
C ILE A 137 12.60 0.02 -0.48
N ALA A 138 12.35 -1.20 0.02
CA ALA A 138 11.04 -1.59 0.54
C ALA A 138 10.62 -0.73 1.73
N LEU A 139 11.55 -0.49 2.68
CA LEU A 139 11.32 0.39 3.82
C LEU A 139 11.12 1.86 3.40
N ALA A 140 11.81 2.31 2.35
CA ALA A 140 11.68 3.64 1.79
C ALA A 140 10.49 3.81 0.82
N SER A 141 9.69 2.77 0.59
CA SER A 141 8.62 2.77 -0.43
C SER A 141 7.66 3.95 -0.28
N TYR A 142 7.29 4.32 0.95
CA TYR A 142 6.43 5.48 1.22
C TYR A 142 7.11 6.81 0.87
N SER A 143 8.38 6.99 1.27
CA SER A 143 9.17 8.17 0.89
C SER A 143 9.36 8.28 -0.63
N ILE A 144 9.65 7.17 -1.32
CA ILE A 144 9.72 7.12 -2.79
C ILE A 144 8.38 7.52 -3.40
N PHE A 145 7.29 6.99 -2.85
CA PHE A 145 5.94 7.31 -3.28
C PHE A 145 5.62 8.81 -3.16
N LEU A 146 5.99 9.46 -2.06
CA LEU A 146 5.75 10.90 -1.88
C LEU A 146 6.65 11.79 -2.76
N ILE A 147 7.89 11.36 -2.99
CA ILE A 147 8.91 12.21 -3.64
C ILE A 147 8.91 12.08 -5.16
N HIS A 148 8.59 10.92 -5.72
CA HIS A 148 8.65 10.71 -7.17
C HIS A 148 7.84 11.72 -8.01
N PRO A 149 6.65 12.22 -7.59
CA PRO A 149 5.90 13.18 -8.41
C PRO A 149 6.58 14.54 -8.43
N HIS A 150 7.26 14.93 -7.36
CA HIS A 150 8.05 16.16 -7.34
C HIS A 150 9.24 16.07 -8.30
N ILE A 151 9.89 14.92 -8.38
CA ILE A 151 11.00 14.71 -9.32
C ILE A 151 10.49 14.74 -10.76
N ILE A 152 9.39 14.03 -11.05
CA ILE A 152 8.75 14.07 -12.37
C ILE A 152 8.42 15.51 -12.75
N TRP A 153 7.83 16.28 -11.84
CA TRP A 153 7.44 17.68 -12.10
C TRP A 153 8.64 18.56 -12.42
N GLN A 154 9.75 18.43 -11.66
CA GLN A 154 10.97 19.18 -11.97
C GLN A 154 11.47 18.84 -13.37
N PHE A 155 11.55 17.55 -13.73
CA PHE A 155 11.97 17.16 -15.07
C PHE A 155 11.03 17.63 -16.18
N ASP A 156 9.71 17.56 -15.98
CA ASP A 156 8.73 18.07 -16.93
C ASP A 156 8.85 19.60 -17.11
N TYR A 157 9.21 20.34 -16.05
CA TYR A 157 9.44 21.79 -16.12
C TYR A 157 10.73 22.13 -16.90
N TRP A 158 11.83 21.42 -16.64
CA TRP A 158 13.13 21.71 -17.26
C TRP A 158 13.31 21.09 -18.65
N LEU A 159 12.63 19.98 -18.97
CA LEU A 159 12.81 19.20 -20.21
C LEU A 159 11.45 18.82 -20.86
N PRO A 160 10.56 19.79 -21.16
CA PRO A 160 9.19 19.49 -21.60
C PRO A 160 9.11 18.72 -22.93
N GLU A 161 10.06 18.93 -23.84
CA GLU A 161 10.03 18.36 -25.20
C GLU A 161 10.77 17.03 -25.34
N ASN A 162 11.61 16.65 -24.37
CA ASN A 162 12.50 15.49 -24.49
C ASN A 162 12.03 14.33 -23.62
N ARG A 163 11.00 13.62 -24.08
CA ARG A 163 10.42 12.45 -23.39
C ARG A 163 11.00 11.12 -23.90
N SER A 164 12.32 11.05 -24.02
CA SER A 164 12.98 9.81 -24.39
C SER A 164 12.77 8.74 -23.32
N ARG A 165 12.72 7.46 -23.71
CA ARG A 165 12.58 6.33 -22.77
C ARG A 165 13.72 6.30 -21.74
N TRP A 166 14.91 6.78 -22.12
CA TRP A 166 16.07 6.90 -21.24
C TRP A 166 15.87 7.93 -20.14
N ILE A 167 15.27 9.09 -20.47
CA ILE A 167 14.96 10.12 -19.48
C ILE A 167 13.95 9.59 -18.45
N ILE A 168 12.94 8.83 -18.90
CA ILE A 168 11.98 8.19 -18.00
C ILE A 168 12.70 7.22 -17.03
N LEU A 169 13.60 6.38 -17.53
CA LEU A 169 14.39 5.47 -16.69
C LEU A 169 15.27 6.22 -15.69
N ILE A 170 15.87 7.34 -16.10
CA ILE A 170 16.67 8.20 -15.21
C ILE A 170 15.78 8.81 -14.12
N ILE A 171 14.61 9.33 -14.47
CA ILE A 171 13.65 9.88 -13.51
C ILE A 171 13.20 8.82 -12.50
N MET A 172 12.90 7.60 -12.96
CA MET A 172 12.55 6.48 -12.09
C MET A 172 13.69 6.14 -11.12
N PHE A 173 14.93 6.04 -11.64
CA PHE A 173 16.10 5.71 -10.83
C PHE A 173 16.40 6.81 -9.79
N LEU A 174 16.35 8.08 -10.20
CA LEU A 174 16.50 9.23 -9.30
C LEU A 174 15.40 9.26 -8.24
N SER A 175 14.16 8.91 -8.60
CA SER A 175 13.05 8.84 -7.64
C SER A 175 13.29 7.81 -6.54
N VAL A 176 13.81 6.64 -6.89
CA VAL A 176 14.20 5.62 -5.91
C VAL A 176 15.34 6.14 -5.01
N ILE A 177 16.40 6.69 -5.60
CA ILE A 177 17.55 7.18 -4.84
C ILE A 177 17.15 8.29 -3.86
N ILE A 178 16.48 9.33 -4.35
CA ILE A 178 16.09 10.48 -3.53
C ILE A 178 15.07 10.04 -2.47
N GLY A 179 14.12 9.18 -2.83
CA GLY A 179 13.18 8.61 -1.86
C GLY A 179 13.87 7.83 -0.74
N VAL A 180 14.88 7.01 -1.05
CA VAL A 180 15.70 6.31 -0.03
C VAL A 180 16.48 7.31 0.83
N ILE A 181 17.05 8.37 0.25
CA ILE A 181 17.75 9.40 1.02
C ILE A 181 16.78 10.11 1.98
N VAL A 182 15.59 10.49 1.51
CA VAL A 182 14.55 11.13 2.31
C VAL A 182 14.10 10.21 3.45
N HIS A 183 13.90 8.93 3.17
CA HIS A 183 13.58 7.93 4.20
C HIS A 183 14.65 7.90 5.30
N LEU A 184 15.92 7.75 4.92
CA LEU A 184 17.02 7.59 5.88
C LEU A 184 17.34 8.89 6.66
N LYS A 185 17.21 10.06 6.01
CA LYS A 185 17.67 11.35 6.56
C LYS A 185 16.56 12.20 7.16
N VAL A 186 15.30 11.96 6.80
CA VAL A 186 14.14 12.76 7.26
C VAL A 186 13.14 11.89 7.98
N GLU A 187 12.64 10.84 7.33
CA GLU A 187 11.57 9.99 7.88
C GLU A 187 12.03 9.24 9.15
N MET A 188 13.14 8.50 9.08
CA MET A 188 13.64 7.71 10.22
C MET A 188 13.97 8.58 11.45
N PRO A 189 14.65 9.74 11.33
CA PRO A 189 14.85 10.64 12.46
C PRO A 189 13.55 11.17 13.08
N LEU A 190 12.56 11.51 12.25
CA LEU A 190 11.26 11.97 12.74
C LEU A 190 10.52 10.87 13.50
N ILE A 191 10.48 9.64 12.97
CA ILE A 191 9.89 8.48 13.66
C ILE A 191 10.60 8.23 14.99
N SER A 192 11.93 8.30 15.01
CA SER A 192 12.71 8.15 16.25
C SER A 192 12.35 9.22 17.28
N LEU A 193 12.18 10.48 16.85
CA LEU A 193 11.75 11.58 17.70
C LEU A 193 10.34 11.34 18.27
N VAL A 194 9.38 10.98 17.41
CA VAL A 194 8.00 10.69 17.82
C VAL A 194 7.95 9.53 18.82
N ASN A 195 8.66 8.44 18.56
CA ASN A 195 8.71 7.29 19.47
C ASN A 195 9.30 7.68 20.84
N LYS A 196 10.32 8.55 20.87
CA LYS A 196 10.87 9.10 22.11
C LYS A 196 9.90 10.02 22.86
N LEU A 197 9.01 10.72 22.16
CA LEU A 197 7.97 11.55 22.78
C LEU A 197 6.83 10.68 23.31
N LEU A 198 6.38 9.70 22.53
CA LEU A 198 5.32 8.77 22.93
C LEU A 198 5.71 7.91 24.12
N SER A 199 6.97 7.50 24.24
CA SER A 199 7.45 6.71 25.39
C SER A 199 7.44 7.49 26.72
N LYS A 200 7.39 8.83 26.67
CA LYS A 200 7.25 9.69 27.86
C LYS A 200 5.81 9.89 28.29
N LEU A 201 4.84 9.56 27.45
CA LEU A 201 3.43 9.66 27.84
C LEU A 201 3.12 8.53 28.84
N PRO A 202 2.35 8.83 29.91
CA PRO A 202 1.95 7.80 30.87
C PRO A 202 1.15 6.73 30.13
N THR A 203 1.71 5.53 30.03
CA THR A 203 1.01 4.41 29.40
C THR A 203 -0.24 4.09 30.21
N VAL A 204 -1.37 3.86 29.53
CA VAL A 204 -2.69 3.55 30.12
C VAL A 204 -2.71 2.20 30.88
N LYS A 205 -1.54 1.57 31.09
CA LYS A 205 -1.37 0.36 31.90
C LYS A 205 -1.75 0.52 33.38
N ASN A 206 -2.06 1.74 33.86
CA ASN A 206 -2.58 1.97 35.21
C ASN A 206 -4.13 1.97 35.33
N ARG A 207 -4.91 1.75 34.27
CA ARG A 207 -6.39 1.74 34.34
C ARG A 207 -7.05 0.37 34.58
N GLN A 208 -6.28 -0.70 34.80
CA GLN A 208 -6.82 -2.05 35.10
C GLN A 208 -6.55 -2.52 36.53
N LYS A 209 -6.26 -1.60 37.47
CA LYS A 209 -6.01 -1.92 38.89
C LYS A 209 -7.02 -1.30 39.87
N THR A 210 -8.20 -0.89 39.41
CA THR A 210 -9.31 -0.41 40.26
C THR A 210 -10.56 -1.19 39.96
#